data_AF-R7TRE4-F1
#
_entry.id   AF-R7TRE4-F1
#
_cell.length_a   1.000
_cell.length_b   1.000
_cell.length_c   1.000
_cell.angle_alpha   90.00
_cell.angle_beta   90.00
_cell.angle_gamma   90.00
#
_symmetry.space_group_name_H-M   'P 1'
#
loop_
_entity.id
_entity.type
_entity.pdbx_description
1 polymer ?
#
loop_
_entity_poly.entity_id
_entity_poly.type
_entity_poly.pdbx_seq_one_letter_code
_entity_poly.pdbx_strand_id
1 'polypeptide(L)'
;MEEEEQREEGEEEGEKEGRRELEFGGAVGVMVNMVTMPLTIYLTTAACDQEACTVSRMPRLPRSPSAYFDPGAALFYVAWLAAQVFLHLAIPGRIVAGAPLANKTTICYICNGFQVLLVTFLGFIGFSFICPSLAFLLTERSFGVITSASAVSIILSIFLYRSSFTVKTEALSAIGNTGVMLYDFYMGRELNPHLGPLDLKFFCELRPGLLLWGVMDISYVINQWHRIGHVEFELAALVFCHLLYIVDALFFEDTVLTTLDITSEGFGFMLAFGDLVWVPFVFSLHARFLAFHPQHNSKVFILAILALNGFGYYIFRASNNEKDKFRRHPGSSGLKGLRTLETPCQQSGLLVDGWWGWLRHPNYLGDFLMAFSWTLLCGFGHFVPCIYLFYLSLALLHRTKRDDKKCEQKYRETWLKYKRMVPYCMVPYVY
;
A
#
# COMPACT_ATOMS: atom_id res chain seq x y z
N MET A 1 25.91 4.71 -48.51
CA MET A 1 24.57 4.13 -48.70
C MET A 1 24.33 2.98 -47.73
N GLU A 2 24.74 1.73 -47.96
CA GLU A 2 24.50 0.64 -46.97
C GLU A 2 25.18 0.86 -45.60
N GLU A 3 26.38 1.47 -45.56
CA GLU A 3 27.05 1.83 -44.30
C GLU A 3 26.47 3.07 -43.60
N GLU A 4 25.73 3.92 -44.33
CA GLU A 4 25.02 5.07 -43.73
C GLU A 4 23.65 4.62 -43.19
N GLU A 5 22.95 3.73 -43.90
CA GLU A 5 21.71 3.10 -43.44
C GLU A 5 21.93 2.27 -42.16
N GLN A 6 23.01 1.49 -42.08
CA GLN A 6 23.34 0.73 -40.86
C GLN A 6 23.74 1.63 -39.68
N ARG A 7 24.25 2.84 -39.97
CA ARG A 7 24.63 3.81 -38.94
C ARG A 7 23.44 4.61 -38.46
N GLU A 8 22.51 4.97 -39.35
CA GLU A 8 21.21 5.56 -39.01
C GLU A 8 20.29 4.56 -38.31
N GLU A 9 20.29 3.28 -38.70
CA GLU A 9 19.58 2.20 -37.98
C GLU A 9 20.20 1.94 -36.60
N GLY A 10 21.53 1.97 -36.48
CA GLY A 10 22.23 1.87 -35.18
C GLY A 10 22.05 3.09 -34.28
N GLU A 11 21.92 4.29 -34.86
CA GLU A 11 21.60 5.53 -34.13
C GLU A 11 20.10 5.59 -33.76
N GLU A 12 19.18 5.11 -34.60
CA GLU A 12 17.76 4.95 -34.27
C GLU A 12 17.51 3.84 -33.24
N GLU A 13 18.22 2.71 -33.32
CA GLU A 13 18.17 1.65 -32.30
C GLU A 13 18.80 2.12 -30.98
N GLY A 14 19.88 2.92 -31.04
CA GLY A 14 20.48 3.59 -29.88
C GLY A 14 19.59 4.67 -29.25
N GLU A 15 18.85 5.45 -30.05
CA GLU A 15 17.86 6.41 -29.57
C GLU A 15 16.60 5.72 -29.01
N LYS A 16 16.20 4.58 -29.59
CA LYS A 16 15.10 3.74 -29.06
C LYS A 16 15.49 3.00 -27.78
N GLU A 17 16.76 2.59 -27.61
CA GLU A 17 17.30 2.07 -26.34
C GLU A 17 17.40 3.17 -25.25
N GLY A 18 17.60 4.43 -25.66
CA GLY A 18 17.77 5.57 -24.75
C GLY A 18 16.48 6.13 -24.13
N ARG A 19 15.31 5.85 -24.69
CA ARG A 19 14.03 6.38 -24.19
C ARG A 19 13.30 5.35 -23.33
N ARG A 20 13.86 5.05 -22.14
CA ARG A 20 13.12 4.30 -21.10
C ARG A 20 11.77 4.99 -20.87
N GLU A 21 10.68 4.28 -21.15
CA GLU A 21 9.33 4.79 -20.93
C GLU A 21 9.13 5.03 -19.43
N LEU A 22 9.13 6.30 -19.03
CA LEU A 22 8.96 6.70 -17.65
C LEU A 22 7.52 6.42 -17.21
N GLU A 23 7.37 5.79 -16.04
CA GLU A 23 6.06 5.54 -15.45
C GLU A 23 5.46 6.84 -14.90
N PHE A 24 4.20 6.82 -14.46
CA PHE A 24 3.54 7.97 -13.82
C PHE A 24 3.59 9.28 -14.63
N GLY A 25 3.63 9.20 -15.97
CA GLY A 25 3.69 10.39 -16.84
C GLY A 25 5.04 11.13 -16.78
N GLY A 26 6.12 10.46 -16.37
CA GLY A 26 7.46 11.03 -16.28
C GLY A 26 7.55 12.20 -15.29
N ALA A 27 8.49 13.12 -15.53
CA ALA A 27 8.78 14.23 -14.62
C ALA A 27 7.57 15.12 -14.29
N VAL A 28 6.70 15.37 -15.28
CA VAL A 28 5.51 16.21 -15.09
C VAL A 28 4.47 15.49 -14.23
N GLY A 29 4.19 14.21 -14.52
CA GLY A 29 3.19 13.47 -13.77
C GLY A 29 3.63 13.19 -12.33
N VAL A 30 4.92 12.90 -12.07
CA VAL A 30 5.42 12.78 -10.69
C VAL A 30 5.33 14.10 -9.92
N MET A 31 5.60 15.24 -10.58
CA MET A 31 5.43 16.56 -9.96
C MET A 31 3.98 16.81 -9.54
N VAL A 32 3.04 16.48 -10.43
CA VAL A 32 1.60 16.58 -10.15
C VAL A 32 1.22 15.67 -8.97
N ASN A 33 1.73 14.44 -8.92
CA ASN A 33 1.48 13.52 -7.80
C ASN A 33 2.02 14.06 -6.47
N MET A 34 3.24 14.61 -6.46
CA MET A 34 3.85 15.18 -5.25
C MET A 34 3.03 16.33 -4.63
N VAL A 35 2.23 17.04 -5.44
CA VAL A 35 1.34 18.11 -4.97
C VAL A 35 -0.06 17.57 -4.65
N THR A 36 -0.60 16.74 -5.53
CA THR A 36 -1.99 16.25 -5.41
C THR A 36 -2.17 15.25 -4.29
N MET A 37 -1.15 14.43 -3.96
CA MET A 37 -1.24 13.46 -2.88
C MET A 37 -1.44 14.13 -1.51
N PRO A 38 -0.56 15.06 -1.04
CA PRO A 38 -0.81 15.78 0.20
C PRO A 38 -2.11 16.56 0.16
N LEU A 39 -2.39 17.28 -0.94
CA LEU A 39 -3.57 18.11 -1.07
C LEU A 39 -4.86 17.28 -0.90
N THR A 40 -4.92 16.09 -1.50
CA THR A 40 -6.06 15.18 -1.36
C THR A 40 -6.32 14.85 0.10
N ILE A 41 -5.28 14.50 0.87
CA ILE A 41 -5.41 14.16 2.29
C ILE A 41 -5.99 15.35 3.06
N TYR A 42 -5.38 16.53 2.95
CA TYR A 42 -5.87 17.74 3.63
C TYR A 42 -7.30 18.09 3.26
N LEU A 43 -7.64 18.02 1.96
CA LEU A 43 -8.99 18.31 1.49
C LEU A 43 -10.00 17.28 1.98
N THR A 44 -9.68 15.99 1.97
CA THR A 44 -10.58 14.94 2.47
C THR A 44 -10.79 15.02 3.99
N THR A 45 -9.74 15.31 4.76
CA THR A 45 -9.84 15.53 6.21
C THR A 45 -10.67 16.77 6.54
N ALA A 46 -10.55 17.84 5.75
CA ALA A 46 -11.33 19.07 5.91
C ALA A 46 -12.77 18.96 5.37
N ALA A 47 -12.98 18.11 4.36
CA ALA A 47 -14.30 17.88 3.75
C ALA A 47 -15.21 17.01 4.62
N CYS A 48 -14.65 16.33 5.62
CA CYS A 48 -15.37 15.42 6.50
C CYS A 48 -14.92 15.64 7.95
N ASP A 49 -15.64 16.51 8.64
CA ASP A 49 -15.47 16.83 10.06
C ASP A 49 -16.69 16.37 10.88
N GLN A 50 -16.89 16.91 12.09
CA GLN A 50 -18.04 16.55 12.92
C GLN A 50 -19.34 17.22 12.46
N GLU A 51 -19.27 18.34 11.73
CA GLU A 51 -20.42 19.15 11.35
C GLU A 51 -20.94 18.78 9.96
N ALA A 52 -20.03 18.52 9.01
CA ALA A 52 -20.37 18.22 7.64
C ALA A 52 -19.39 17.26 6.98
N CYS A 53 -19.95 16.41 6.11
CA CYS A 53 -19.17 15.62 5.16
C CYS A 53 -19.68 15.86 3.74
N THR A 54 -19.03 16.71 2.96
CA THR A 54 -19.50 17.02 1.59
C THR A 54 -18.37 17.35 0.63
N VAL A 55 -18.56 16.96 -0.63
CA VAL A 55 -17.70 17.34 -1.75
C VAL A 55 -18.31 18.44 -2.63
N SER A 56 -19.57 18.83 -2.36
CA SER A 56 -20.30 19.82 -3.17
C SER A 56 -19.84 21.25 -2.93
N ARG A 57 -19.10 21.49 -1.85
CA ARG A 57 -18.53 22.80 -1.50
C ARG A 57 -17.05 22.61 -1.21
N MET A 58 -16.25 23.62 -1.56
CA MET A 58 -14.82 23.62 -1.23
C MET A 58 -14.65 23.54 0.30
N PRO A 59 -13.92 22.55 0.83
CA PRO A 59 -13.74 22.41 2.26
C PRO A 59 -12.91 23.57 2.81
N ARG A 60 -13.25 24.02 4.02
CA ARG A 60 -12.56 25.14 4.67
C ARG A 60 -11.37 24.62 5.46
N LEU A 61 -10.18 24.79 4.89
CA LEU A 61 -8.95 24.52 5.60
C LEU A 61 -8.78 25.45 6.81
N PRO A 62 -8.27 24.96 7.96
CA PRO A 62 -7.92 25.81 9.09
C PRO A 62 -7.00 26.95 8.66
N ARG A 63 -7.30 28.18 9.11
CA ARG A 63 -6.47 29.35 8.78
C ARG A 63 -5.28 29.52 9.71
N SER A 64 -5.38 28.99 10.93
CA SER A 64 -4.31 29.13 11.92
C SER A 64 -3.15 28.19 11.59
N PRO A 65 -1.90 28.68 11.49
CA PRO A 65 -0.72 27.83 11.37
C PRO A 65 -0.60 26.80 12.49
N SER A 66 -1.12 27.09 13.69
CA SER A 66 -1.09 26.18 14.84
C SER A 66 -1.89 24.89 14.62
N ALA A 67 -2.82 24.86 13.66
CA ALA A 67 -3.54 23.64 13.29
C ALA A 67 -2.66 22.63 12.54
N TYR A 68 -1.62 23.12 11.85
CA TYR A 68 -0.68 22.30 11.07
C TYR A 68 0.62 22.06 11.84
N PHE A 69 1.12 23.09 12.50
CA PHE A 69 2.35 23.04 13.29
C PHE A 69 2.02 22.89 14.77
N ASP A 70 1.43 21.75 15.13
CA ASP A 70 1.09 21.41 16.52
C ASP A 70 2.25 20.64 17.18
N PRO A 71 2.91 21.17 18.24
CA PRO A 71 4.03 20.49 18.88
C PRO A 71 3.66 19.15 19.52
N GLY A 72 2.43 18.98 19.99
CA GLY A 72 1.95 17.72 20.56
C GLY A 72 1.81 16.65 19.49
N ALA A 73 1.26 17.00 18.33
CA ALA A 73 1.16 16.12 17.17
C ALA A 73 2.55 15.74 16.62
N ALA A 74 3.48 16.69 16.56
CA ALA A 74 4.86 16.44 16.14
C ALA A 74 5.58 15.50 17.11
N LEU A 75 5.47 15.76 18.42
CA LEU A 75 6.04 14.90 19.46
C LEU A 75 5.44 13.49 19.40
N PHE A 76 4.12 13.38 19.27
CA PHE A 76 3.43 12.11 19.10
C PHE A 76 3.99 11.33 17.90
N TYR A 77 4.08 11.97 16.74
CA TYR A 77 4.47 11.26 15.51
C TYR A 77 5.93 10.81 15.54
N VAL A 78 6.84 11.64 16.08
CA VAL A 78 8.24 11.24 16.28
C VAL A 78 8.35 10.11 17.31
N ALA A 79 7.61 10.19 18.42
CA ALA A 79 7.58 9.13 19.44
C ALA A 79 6.99 7.83 18.87
N TRP A 80 5.95 7.91 18.02
CA TRP A 80 5.36 6.79 17.30
C TRP A 80 6.40 6.08 16.43
N LEU A 81 7.13 6.83 15.58
CA LEU A 81 8.17 6.25 14.74
C LEU A 81 9.29 5.62 15.57
N ALA A 82 9.76 6.32 16.60
CA ALA A 82 10.79 5.80 17.49
C ALA A 82 10.34 4.51 18.20
N ALA A 83 9.08 4.46 18.66
CA ALA A 83 8.51 3.28 19.26
C ALA A 83 8.41 2.11 18.26
N GLN A 84 7.97 2.36 17.03
CA GLN A 84 7.89 1.31 16.00
C GLN A 84 9.28 0.76 15.62
N VAL A 85 10.29 1.64 15.48
CA VAL A 85 11.68 1.22 15.25
C VAL A 85 12.19 0.40 16.44
N PHE A 86 11.97 0.89 17.66
CA PHE A 86 12.38 0.19 18.88
C PHE A 86 11.73 -1.20 18.97
N LEU A 87 10.42 -1.30 18.80
CA LEU A 87 9.70 -2.59 18.85
C LEU A 87 10.18 -3.55 17.76
N HIS A 88 10.40 -3.06 16.54
CA HIS A 88 10.90 -3.89 15.45
C HIS A 88 12.32 -4.43 15.72
N LEU A 89 13.18 -3.65 16.38
CA LEU A 89 14.55 -4.10 16.69
C LEU A 89 14.61 -4.93 17.98
N ALA A 90 13.76 -4.65 18.96
CA ALA A 90 13.78 -5.29 20.27
C ALA A 90 13.05 -6.64 20.30
N ILE A 91 11.98 -6.79 19.51
CA ILE A 91 11.18 -8.02 19.50
C ILE A 91 11.82 -9.05 18.56
N PRO A 92 12.14 -10.26 19.04
CA PRO A 92 12.67 -11.32 18.19
C PRO A 92 11.69 -11.71 17.07
N GLY A 93 12.24 -11.92 15.87
CA GLY A 93 11.48 -12.31 14.68
C GLY A 93 12.10 -13.49 13.95
N ARG A 94 11.34 -14.09 13.03
CA ARG A 94 11.86 -15.08 12.10
C ARG A 94 12.74 -14.37 11.08
N ILE A 95 13.90 -14.92 10.77
CA ILE A 95 14.76 -14.40 9.70
C ILE A 95 14.35 -15.06 8.39
N VAL A 96 13.97 -14.25 7.41
CA VAL A 96 13.49 -14.72 6.10
C VAL A 96 14.36 -14.12 4.99
N ALA A 97 14.81 -14.97 4.07
CA ALA A 97 15.55 -14.53 2.89
C ALA A 97 14.60 -13.89 1.87
N GLY A 98 14.96 -12.71 1.36
CA GLY A 98 14.24 -12.03 0.29
C GLY A 98 14.50 -12.62 -1.09
N ALA A 99 14.05 -11.92 -2.13
CA ALA A 99 14.34 -12.30 -3.52
C ALA A 99 15.83 -12.07 -3.86
N PRO A 100 16.42 -12.87 -4.77
CA PRO A 100 17.77 -12.65 -5.24
C PRO A 100 17.87 -11.33 -6.00
N LEU A 101 18.88 -10.53 -5.66
CA LEU A 101 19.18 -9.25 -6.31
C LEU A 101 19.92 -9.48 -7.65
N ALA A 102 20.10 -8.41 -8.43
CA ALA A 102 20.79 -8.46 -9.72
C ALA A 102 22.24 -8.98 -9.60
N ASN A 103 22.90 -8.71 -8.47
CA ASN A 103 24.25 -9.22 -8.14
C ASN A 103 24.25 -10.64 -7.54
N LYS A 104 23.10 -11.34 -7.56
CA LYS A 104 22.86 -12.68 -6.99
C LYS A 104 23.02 -12.77 -5.47
N THR A 105 23.18 -11.67 -4.74
CA THR A 105 23.11 -11.69 -3.29
C THR A 105 21.65 -11.70 -2.83
N THR A 106 21.43 -12.06 -1.57
CA THR A 106 20.10 -12.09 -0.97
C THR A 106 20.15 -11.36 0.36
N ILE A 107 19.19 -10.47 0.59
CA ILE A 107 19.02 -9.75 1.86
C ILE A 107 18.14 -10.60 2.78
N CYS A 108 18.48 -10.63 4.06
CA CYS A 108 17.69 -11.29 5.10
C CYS A 108 16.90 -10.26 5.90
N TYR A 109 15.62 -10.56 6.14
CA TYR A 109 14.67 -9.67 6.80
C TYR A 109 14.20 -10.26 8.13
N ILE A 110 14.05 -9.40 9.15
CA ILE A 110 13.47 -9.79 10.43
C ILE A 110 11.95 -9.67 10.32
N CYS A 111 11.27 -10.80 10.36
CA CYS A 111 9.82 -10.93 10.33
C CYS A 111 9.28 -11.12 11.76
N ASN A 112 8.89 -10.01 12.39
CA ASN A 112 8.24 -9.93 13.72
C ASN A 112 6.94 -9.10 13.71
N GLY A 113 6.33 -8.89 12.55
CA GLY A 113 5.25 -7.92 12.36
C GLY A 113 4.03 -8.20 13.21
N PHE A 114 3.65 -9.47 13.32
CA PHE A 114 2.52 -9.88 14.14
C PHE A 114 2.76 -9.61 15.64
N GLN A 115 3.96 -9.86 16.16
CA GLN A 115 4.30 -9.57 17.55
C GLN A 115 4.31 -8.06 17.82
N VAL A 116 4.90 -7.27 16.90
CA VAL A 116 4.90 -5.81 16.99
C VAL A 116 3.47 -5.26 16.97
N LEU A 117 2.59 -5.83 16.15
CA LEU A 117 1.16 -5.48 16.11
C LEU A 117 0.49 -5.71 17.45
N LEU A 118 0.66 -6.89 18.05
CA LEU A 118 0.03 -7.22 19.33
C LEU A 118 0.47 -6.25 20.43
N VAL A 119 1.77 -6.00 20.55
CA VAL A 119 2.30 -5.06 21.55
C VAL A 119 1.80 -3.64 21.28
N THR A 120 1.77 -3.20 20.02
CA THR A 120 1.31 -1.87 19.64
C THR A 120 -0.17 -1.67 19.95
N PHE A 121 -1.04 -2.57 19.51
CA PHE A 121 -2.49 -2.42 19.69
C PHE A 121 -2.91 -2.63 21.14
N LEU A 122 -2.42 -3.66 21.83
CA LEU A 122 -2.74 -3.86 23.24
C LEU A 122 -2.17 -2.74 24.11
N GLY A 123 -0.96 -2.26 23.82
CA GLY A 123 -0.36 -1.12 24.49
C GLY A 123 -1.16 0.16 24.29
N PHE A 124 -1.57 0.45 23.05
CA PHE A 124 -2.38 1.63 22.73
C PHE A 124 -3.77 1.59 23.37
N ILE A 125 -4.47 0.46 23.28
CA ILE A 125 -5.78 0.26 23.91
C ILE A 125 -5.67 0.38 25.43
N GLY A 126 -4.71 -0.31 26.04
CA GLY A 126 -4.45 -0.26 27.49
C GLY A 126 -4.13 1.15 27.98
N PHE A 127 -3.29 1.88 27.25
CA PHE A 127 -2.98 3.28 27.58
C PHE A 127 -4.19 4.18 27.42
N SER A 128 -5.01 3.99 26.37
CA SER A 128 -6.18 4.81 26.11
C SER A 128 -7.29 4.66 27.17
N PHE A 129 -7.38 3.51 27.84
CA PHE A 129 -8.28 3.34 28.99
C PHE A 129 -7.88 4.21 30.20
N ILE A 130 -6.59 4.50 30.36
CA ILE A 130 -6.07 5.33 31.46
C ILE A 130 -6.05 6.81 31.04
N CYS A 131 -5.64 7.08 29.80
CA CYS A 131 -5.45 8.41 29.26
C CYS A 131 -6.01 8.50 27.83
N PRO A 132 -7.32 8.80 27.66
CA PRO A 132 -7.96 8.84 26.35
C PRO A 132 -7.49 10.03 25.49
N SER A 133 -6.76 10.98 26.07
CA SER A 133 -6.24 12.16 25.38
C SER A 133 -5.37 11.82 24.16
N LEU A 134 -4.71 10.66 24.15
CA LEU A 134 -3.92 10.19 23.01
C LEU A 134 -4.80 9.84 21.80
N ALA A 135 -5.90 9.13 22.02
CA ALA A 135 -6.89 8.85 20.97
C ALA A 135 -7.57 10.13 20.48
N PHE A 136 -7.81 11.09 21.38
CA PHE A 136 -8.35 12.40 21.01
C PHE A 136 -7.37 13.24 20.20
N LEU A 137 -6.06 13.19 20.50
CA LEU A 137 -5.04 13.85 19.70
C LEU A 137 -5.09 13.41 18.23
N LEU A 138 -5.23 12.10 17.98
CA LEU A 138 -5.29 11.54 16.62
C LEU A 138 -6.54 11.97 15.84
N THR A 139 -7.67 12.12 16.54
CA THR A 139 -8.96 12.44 15.91
C THR A 139 -9.17 13.96 15.77
N GLU A 140 -8.84 14.74 16.80
CA GLU A 140 -9.07 16.18 16.90
C GLU A 140 -7.92 17.01 16.32
N ARG A 141 -6.67 16.56 16.45
CA ARG A 141 -5.47 17.25 15.93
C ARG A 141 -4.91 16.61 14.66
N SER A 142 -5.79 15.98 13.89
CA SER A 142 -5.45 15.25 12.65
C SER A 142 -4.59 16.06 11.68
N PHE A 143 -4.86 17.35 11.46
CA PHE A 143 -4.04 18.22 10.61
C PHE A 143 -2.58 18.31 11.06
N GLY A 144 -2.34 18.41 12.36
CA GLY A 144 -0.99 18.44 12.93
C GLY A 144 -0.26 17.12 12.74
N VAL A 145 -0.98 15.99 12.89
CA VAL A 145 -0.41 14.64 12.70
C VAL A 145 -0.08 14.41 11.23
N ILE A 146 -0.98 14.78 10.31
CA ILE A 146 -0.76 14.72 8.85
C ILE A 146 0.44 15.58 8.44
N THR A 147 0.54 16.80 8.98
CA THR A 147 1.67 17.71 8.70
C THR A 147 2.99 17.12 9.20
N SER A 148 2.98 16.53 10.40
CA SER A 148 4.16 15.88 10.99
C SER A 148 4.59 14.66 10.18
N ALA A 149 3.64 13.81 9.78
CA ALA A 149 3.88 12.66 8.92
C ALA A 149 4.43 13.06 7.55
N SER A 150 3.83 14.09 6.93
CA SER A 150 4.29 14.65 5.66
C SER A 150 5.71 15.19 5.76
N ALA A 151 6.02 15.97 6.81
CA ALA A 151 7.36 16.50 7.03
C ALA A 151 8.39 15.36 7.18
N VAL A 152 8.10 14.33 7.97
CA VAL A 152 9.00 13.18 8.11
C VAL A 152 9.18 12.44 6.80
N SER A 153 8.11 12.17 6.04
CA SER A 153 8.21 11.49 4.74
C SER A 153 9.08 12.27 3.74
N ILE A 154 8.97 13.60 3.71
CA ILE A 154 9.79 14.47 2.85
C ILE A 154 11.25 14.44 3.31
N ILE A 155 11.51 14.56 4.62
CA ILE A 155 12.87 14.50 5.18
C ILE A 155 13.52 13.15 4.88
N LEU A 156 12.78 12.05 5.06
CA LEU A 156 13.22 10.70 4.73
C LEU A 156 13.55 10.60 3.24
N SER A 157 12.68 11.09 2.37
CA SER A 157 12.91 11.08 0.91
C SER A 157 14.15 11.86 0.50
N ILE A 158 14.40 13.03 1.11
CA ILE A 158 15.62 13.81 0.90
C ILE A 158 16.85 13.02 1.37
N PHE A 159 16.77 12.39 2.55
CA PHE A 159 17.84 11.54 3.07
C PHE A 159 18.15 10.39 2.11
N LEU A 160 17.14 9.65 1.66
CA LEU A 160 17.26 8.52 0.74
C LEU A 160 17.86 8.93 -0.61
N TYR A 161 17.39 10.05 -1.16
CA TYR A 161 17.94 10.56 -2.41
C TYR A 161 19.42 10.91 -2.27
N ARG A 162 19.81 11.59 -1.17
CA ARG A 162 21.20 11.95 -0.92
C ARG A 162 22.09 10.75 -0.62
N SER A 163 21.62 9.77 0.15
CA SER A 163 22.37 8.55 0.48
C SER A 163 22.61 7.69 -0.75
N SER A 164 21.68 7.70 -1.71
CA SER A 164 21.79 6.89 -2.94
C SER A 164 23.00 7.23 -3.84
N PHE A 165 23.68 8.36 -3.62
CA PHE A 165 24.89 8.73 -4.37
C PHE A 165 26.17 8.10 -3.80
N THR A 166 26.11 7.50 -2.62
CA THR A 166 27.27 6.84 -1.99
C THR A 166 27.27 5.32 -2.19
N VAL A 167 26.18 4.75 -2.68
CA VAL A 167 26.04 3.31 -2.90
C VAL A 167 26.55 2.89 -4.28
N LYS A 168 26.87 1.60 -4.42
CA LYS A 168 27.30 1.05 -5.70
C LYS A 168 26.16 0.97 -6.70
N THR A 169 26.49 1.02 -7.98
CA THR A 169 25.51 0.96 -9.08
C THR A 169 24.64 -0.29 -9.02
N GLU A 170 25.13 -1.42 -8.50
CA GLU A 170 24.34 -2.66 -8.40
C GLU A 170 23.21 -2.59 -7.35
N ALA A 171 23.27 -1.63 -6.42
CA ALA A 171 22.23 -1.40 -5.41
C ALA A 171 21.12 -0.45 -5.90
N LEU A 172 21.27 0.13 -7.09
CA LEU A 172 20.31 1.08 -7.65
C LEU A 172 19.15 0.36 -8.33
N SER A 173 17.95 0.90 -8.16
CA SER A 173 16.77 0.47 -8.91
C SER A 173 16.92 0.88 -10.37
N ALA A 174 16.61 -0.03 -11.30
CA ALA A 174 16.54 0.30 -12.72
C ALA A 174 15.43 1.34 -13.02
N ILE A 175 14.38 1.39 -12.21
CA ILE A 175 13.23 2.29 -12.43
C ILE A 175 13.57 3.71 -11.97
N GLY A 176 14.29 3.88 -10.86
CA GLY A 176 14.58 5.20 -10.30
C GLY A 176 16.00 5.72 -10.52
N ASN A 177 16.73 5.18 -11.50
CA ASN A 177 18.06 5.67 -11.89
C ASN A 177 18.04 6.10 -13.38
N THR A 178 17.30 7.14 -13.69
CA THR A 178 17.02 7.63 -15.04
C THR A 178 17.84 8.86 -15.43
N GLY A 179 18.44 9.54 -14.46
CA GLY A 179 19.16 10.81 -14.66
C GLY A 179 18.24 12.04 -14.59
N VAL A 180 16.92 11.85 -14.54
CA VAL A 180 15.95 12.93 -14.33
C VAL A 180 15.73 13.11 -12.83
N MET A 181 16.37 14.13 -12.24
CA MET A 181 16.39 14.37 -10.79
C MET A 181 15.03 14.23 -10.10
N LEU A 182 13.99 14.91 -10.61
CA LEU A 182 12.67 14.92 -9.98
C LEU A 182 12.00 13.54 -10.02
N TYR A 183 12.19 12.81 -11.10
CA TYR A 183 11.67 11.46 -11.27
C TYR A 183 12.41 10.45 -10.39
N ASP A 184 13.74 10.53 -10.35
CA ASP A 184 14.59 9.68 -9.50
C ASP A 184 14.35 9.96 -8.00
N PHE A 185 14.05 11.20 -7.62
CA PHE A 185 13.61 11.55 -6.26
C PHE A 185 12.26 10.91 -5.91
N TYR A 186 11.31 10.93 -6.85
CA TYR A 186 9.98 10.36 -6.66
C TYR A 186 10.01 8.83 -6.57
N MET A 187 10.64 8.16 -7.54
CA MET A 187 10.72 6.70 -7.61
C MET A 187 11.73 6.11 -6.61
N GLY A 188 12.75 6.87 -6.22
CA GLY A 188 13.85 6.41 -5.37
C GLY A 188 14.95 5.73 -6.18
N ARG A 189 16.19 6.12 -5.91
CA ARG A 189 17.37 5.60 -6.60
C ARG A 189 17.84 4.26 -6.05
N GLU A 190 17.91 4.13 -4.73
CA GLU A 190 18.38 2.92 -4.05
C GLU A 190 17.23 1.90 -3.92
N LEU A 191 17.50 0.63 -4.24
CA LEU A 191 16.50 -0.44 -4.25
C LEU A 191 16.04 -0.79 -2.82
N ASN A 192 16.99 -1.08 -1.92
CA ASN A 192 16.73 -1.49 -0.55
C ASN A 192 17.69 -0.75 0.40
N PRO A 193 17.37 0.48 0.82
CA PRO A 193 18.22 1.26 1.72
C PRO A 193 18.16 0.75 3.15
N HIS A 194 19.33 0.64 3.81
CA HIS A 194 19.46 0.07 5.15
C HIS A 194 20.11 1.03 6.14
N LEU A 195 19.63 1.00 7.39
CA LEU A 195 20.30 1.56 8.56
C LEU A 195 20.59 0.44 9.57
N GLY A 196 21.81 -0.11 9.50
CA GLY A 196 22.16 -1.30 10.28
C GLY A 196 21.28 -2.49 9.89
N PRO A 197 20.58 -3.15 10.83
CA PRO A 197 19.68 -4.27 10.53
C PRO A 197 18.30 -3.83 9.96
N LEU A 198 18.02 -2.52 9.92
CA LEU A 198 16.73 -1.98 9.50
C LEU A 198 16.73 -1.74 7.98
N ASP A 199 16.02 -2.57 7.21
CA ASP A 199 15.62 -2.22 5.85
C ASP A 199 14.51 -1.18 5.92
N LEU A 200 14.78 0.04 5.43
CA LEU A 200 13.87 1.16 5.60
C LEU A 200 12.59 0.99 4.78
N LYS A 201 12.68 0.36 3.62
CA LYS A 201 11.51 0.15 2.75
C LYS A 201 10.57 -0.87 3.37
N PHE A 202 11.07 -2.07 3.67
CA PHE A 202 10.30 -3.13 4.30
C PHE A 202 9.71 -2.69 5.65
N PHE A 203 10.48 -1.92 6.43
CA PHE A 203 9.98 -1.35 7.67
C PHE A 203 8.82 -0.37 7.46
N CYS A 204 8.98 0.63 6.57
CA CYS A 204 7.97 1.67 6.35
C CYS A 204 6.66 1.10 5.80
N GLU A 205 6.75 0.16 4.85
CA GLU A 205 5.61 -0.50 4.20
C GLU A 205 4.64 -1.12 5.22
N LEU A 206 5.16 -1.80 6.25
CA LEU A 206 4.35 -2.63 7.14
C LEU A 206 4.20 -2.11 8.57
N ARG A 207 5.13 -1.29 9.08
CA ARG A 207 5.15 -0.90 10.50
C ARG A 207 4.47 0.45 10.72
N PRO A 208 5.14 1.60 10.51
CA PRO A 208 4.64 2.88 10.97
C PRO A 208 3.36 3.34 10.25
N GLY A 209 3.16 2.97 8.98
CA GLY A 209 1.97 3.34 8.21
C GLY A 209 0.77 2.45 8.52
N LEU A 210 0.93 1.15 8.24
CA LEU A 210 -0.15 0.16 8.38
C LEU A 210 -0.63 0.00 9.84
N LEU A 211 0.27 0.05 10.82
CA LEU A 211 -0.14 0.02 12.23
C LEU A 211 -0.79 1.32 12.68
N LEU A 212 -0.36 2.47 12.13
CA LEU A 212 -0.99 3.75 12.46
C LEU A 212 -2.42 3.81 11.91
N TRP A 213 -2.69 3.22 10.74
CA TRP A 213 -4.06 3.03 10.26
C TRP A 213 -4.94 2.32 11.30
N GLY A 214 -4.50 1.17 11.82
CA GLY A 214 -5.25 0.46 12.86
C GLY A 214 -5.41 1.27 14.15
N VAL A 215 -4.38 1.99 14.57
CA VAL A 215 -4.44 2.88 15.75
C VAL A 215 -5.42 4.05 15.54
N MET A 216 -5.50 4.61 14.33
CA MET A 216 -6.47 5.64 13.97
C MET A 216 -7.90 5.10 14.05
N ASP A 217 -8.14 3.91 13.52
CA ASP A 217 -9.45 3.24 13.56
C ASP A 217 -9.90 2.97 15.01
N ILE A 218 -9.01 2.46 15.85
CA ILE A 218 -9.27 2.28 17.29
C ILE A 218 -9.56 3.62 17.96
N SER A 219 -8.83 4.69 17.58
CA SER A 219 -9.05 6.04 18.12
C SER A 219 -10.42 6.59 17.76
N TYR A 220 -10.92 6.31 16.55
CA TYR A 220 -12.27 6.67 16.12
C TYR A 220 -13.36 5.94 16.92
N VAL A 221 -13.16 4.65 17.24
CA VAL A 221 -14.05 3.88 18.11
C VAL A 221 -14.11 4.49 19.51
N ILE A 222 -12.95 4.78 20.11
CA ILE A 222 -12.85 5.41 21.43
C ILE A 222 -13.52 6.80 21.41
N ASN A 223 -13.27 7.59 20.38
CA ASN A 223 -13.86 8.91 20.23
C ASN A 223 -15.39 8.85 20.14
N GLN A 224 -15.95 7.91 19.36
CA GLN A 224 -17.40 7.74 19.28
C GLN A 224 -18.01 7.32 20.63
N TRP A 225 -17.41 6.32 21.30
CA TRP A 225 -17.85 5.89 22.63
C TRP A 225 -17.93 7.04 23.63
N HIS A 226 -16.91 7.92 23.65
CA HIS A 226 -16.90 9.08 24.54
C HIS A 226 -17.87 10.20 24.14
N ARG A 227 -18.18 10.37 22.84
CA ARG A 227 -19.10 11.41 22.35
C ARG A 227 -20.56 11.05 22.51
N ILE A 228 -20.95 9.80 22.24
CA ILE A 228 -22.37 9.38 22.20
C ILE A 228 -22.74 8.31 23.23
N GLY A 229 -21.76 7.73 23.95
CA GLY A 229 -22.00 6.73 25.00
C GLY A 229 -22.05 5.27 24.54
N HIS A 230 -21.99 5.03 23.22
CA HIS A 230 -21.92 3.71 22.60
C HIS A 230 -21.13 3.77 21.28
N VAL A 231 -20.84 2.60 20.69
CA VAL A 231 -20.25 2.49 19.35
C VAL A 231 -21.32 1.95 18.41
N GLU A 232 -21.50 2.61 17.26
CA GLU A 232 -22.43 2.17 16.23
C GLU A 232 -21.93 0.90 15.56
N PHE A 233 -22.87 0.04 15.18
CA PHE A 233 -22.54 -1.29 14.67
C PHE A 233 -21.76 -1.23 13.35
N GLU A 234 -22.03 -0.23 12.51
CA GLU A 234 -21.32 0.03 11.26
C GLU A 234 -19.85 0.34 11.50
N LEU A 235 -19.53 1.21 12.47
CA LEU A 235 -18.15 1.54 12.81
C LEU A 235 -17.42 0.32 13.37
N ALA A 236 -18.05 -0.41 14.30
CA ALA A 236 -17.48 -1.62 14.87
C ALA A 236 -17.21 -2.70 13.80
N ALA A 237 -18.16 -2.92 12.89
CA ALA A 237 -18.04 -3.86 11.77
C ALA A 237 -16.92 -3.47 10.79
N LEU A 238 -16.84 -2.18 10.45
CA LEU A 238 -15.78 -1.66 9.58
C LEU A 238 -14.40 -1.86 10.21
N VAL A 239 -14.23 -1.41 11.45
CA VAL A 239 -12.94 -1.50 12.17
C VAL A 239 -12.54 -2.95 12.36
N PHE A 240 -13.48 -3.86 12.61
CA PHE A 240 -13.18 -5.30 12.60
C PHE A 240 -12.62 -5.78 11.26
N CYS A 241 -13.22 -5.39 10.13
CA CYS A 241 -12.71 -5.75 8.80
C CYS A 241 -11.32 -5.15 8.51
N HIS A 242 -11.11 -3.87 8.85
CA HIS A 242 -9.82 -3.21 8.68
C HIS A 242 -8.73 -3.88 9.53
N LEU A 243 -9.01 -4.15 10.81
CA LEU A 243 -8.07 -4.84 11.69
C LEU A 243 -7.77 -6.26 11.22
N LEU A 244 -8.76 -6.98 10.69
CA LEU A 244 -8.54 -8.30 10.08
C LEU A 244 -7.59 -8.21 8.88
N TYR A 245 -7.76 -7.20 8.01
CA TYR A 245 -6.87 -6.95 6.89
C TYR A 245 -5.44 -6.64 7.34
N ILE A 246 -5.28 -5.77 8.35
CA ILE A 246 -3.96 -5.40 8.91
C ILE A 246 -3.28 -6.62 9.56
N VAL A 247 -4.03 -7.41 10.34
CA VAL A 247 -3.54 -8.64 10.97
C VAL A 247 -3.08 -9.62 9.91
N ASP A 248 -3.87 -9.83 8.86
CA ASP A 248 -3.55 -10.70 7.74
C ASP A 248 -2.26 -10.28 7.03
N ALA A 249 -2.09 -8.98 6.74
CA ALA A 249 -0.86 -8.45 6.13
C ALA A 249 0.38 -8.71 6.99
N LEU A 250 0.31 -8.48 8.31
CA LEU A 250 1.43 -8.64 9.23
C LEU A 250 1.70 -10.09 9.64
N PHE A 251 0.68 -10.95 9.60
CA PHE A 251 0.83 -12.39 9.82
C PHE A 251 1.54 -13.06 8.64
N PHE A 252 1.23 -12.64 7.41
CA PHE A 252 1.84 -13.13 6.18
C PHE A 252 2.89 -12.17 5.61
N GLU A 253 3.59 -11.42 6.46
CA GLU A 253 4.51 -10.35 6.05
C GLU A 253 5.65 -10.83 5.14
N ASP A 254 6.06 -12.09 5.24
CA ASP A 254 7.09 -12.68 4.39
C ASP A 254 6.70 -12.72 2.91
N THR A 255 5.39 -12.66 2.60
CA THR A 255 4.90 -12.62 1.22
C THR A 255 5.20 -11.27 0.54
N VAL A 256 5.35 -10.19 1.32
CA VAL A 256 5.67 -8.84 0.83
C VAL A 256 7.07 -8.80 0.22
N LEU A 257 8.00 -9.64 0.68
CA LEU A 257 9.37 -9.72 0.15
C LEU A 257 9.44 -10.11 -1.34
N THR A 258 8.33 -10.55 -1.92
CA THR A 258 8.22 -10.93 -3.34
C THR A 258 7.41 -9.95 -4.18
N THR A 259 6.96 -8.82 -3.60
CA THR A 259 6.19 -7.80 -4.32
C THR A 259 7.09 -6.95 -5.21
N LEU A 260 6.49 -6.23 -6.15
CA LEU A 260 7.21 -5.28 -7.00
C LEU A 260 7.90 -4.17 -6.19
N ASP A 261 7.26 -3.77 -5.11
CA ASP A 261 7.65 -2.62 -4.30
C ASP A 261 9.01 -2.91 -3.63
N ILE A 262 9.20 -4.13 -3.11
CA ILE A 262 10.49 -4.60 -2.56
C ILE A 262 11.49 -4.97 -3.66
N THR A 263 11.06 -5.69 -4.70
CA THR A 263 12.01 -6.35 -5.63
C THR A 263 12.48 -5.48 -6.79
N SER A 264 11.74 -4.43 -7.16
CA SER A 264 11.97 -3.69 -8.40
C SER A 264 12.02 -2.17 -8.22
N GLU A 265 11.12 -1.61 -7.41
CA GLU A 265 11.00 -0.16 -7.24
C GLU A 265 12.11 0.38 -6.32
N GLY A 266 12.53 1.63 -6.43
CA GLY A 266 13.43 2.21 -5.42
C GLY A 266 12.65 2.68 -4.19
N PHE A 267 13.34 3.05 -3.13
CA PHE A 267 12.70 3.73 -1.99
C PHE A 267 12.87 5.24 -2.12
N GLY A 268 11.84 5.92 -2.60
CA GLY A 268 11.80 7.37 -2.81
C GLY A 268 10.53 7.99 -2.23
N PHE A 269 10.23 9.23 -2.66
CA PHE A 269 9.06 9.96 -2.15
C PHE A 269 7.75 9.21 -2.32
N MET A 270 7.54 8.51 -3.44
CA MET A 270 6.29 7.80 -3.69
C MET A 270 5.96 6.78 -2.59
N LEU A 271 6.91 5.89 -2.30
CA LEU A 271 6.73 4.87 -1.27
C LEU A 271 6.79 5.48 0.13
N ALA A 272 7.77 6.35 0.41
CA ALA A 272 7.88 6.97 1.74
C ALA A 272 6.62 7.78 2.12
N PHE A 273 6.06 8.56 1.19
CA PHE A 273 4.82 9.31 1.43
C PHE A 273 3.60 8.38 1.40
N GLY A 274 3.59 7.40 0.49
CA GLY A 274 2.58 6.35 0.41
C GLY A 274 2.39 5.62 1.73
N ASP A 275 3.47 5.09 2.27
CA ASP A 275 3.49 4.30 3.50
C ASP A 275 3.15 5.16 4.72
N LEU A 276 3.87 6.28 4.91
CA LEU A 276 3.82 7.05 6.14
C LEU A 276 2.61 7.99 6.25
N VAL A 277 2.02 8.37 5.11
CA VAL A 277 0.98 9.39 5.06
C VAL A 277 -0.26 8.87 4.35
N TRP A 278 -0.11 8.38 3.11
CA TRP A 278 -1.29 7.99 2.33
C TRP A 278 -2.07 6.84 2.96
N VAL A 279 -1.40 5.75 3.35
CA VAL A 279 -2.03 4.58 3.99
C VAL A 279 -2.81 4.97 5.24
N PRO A 280 -2.21 5.54 6.31
CA PRO A 280 -2.94 5.80 7.56
C PRO A 280 -4.09 6.81 7.42
N PHE A 281 -3.96 7.83 6.57
CA PHE A 281 -4.96 8.90 6.50
C PHE A 281 -6.03 8.70 5.43
N VAL A 282 -5.73 8.03 4.32
CA VAL A 282 -6.73 7.73 3.28
C VAL A 282 -7.51 6.45 3.61
N PHE A 283 -6.86 5.43 4.18
CA PHE A 283 -7.52 4.16 4.47
C PHE A 283 -8.42 4.25 5.71
N SER A 284 -8.15 5.20 6.62
CA SER A 284 -9.02 5.47 7.78
C SER A 284 -10.19 6.42 7.47
N LEU A 285 -10.39 6.84 6.20
CA LEU A 285 -11.48 7.76 5.82
C LEU A 285 -12.87 7.20 6.14
N HIS A 286 -13.11 5.91 5.92
CA HIS A 286 -14.39 5.27 6.26
C HIS A 286 -14.64 5.28 7.76
N ALA A 287 -13.62 4.97 8.57
CA ALA A 287 -13.72 4.95 10.03
C ALA A 287 -13.95 6.36 10.58
N ARG A 288 -13.24 7.36 10.04
CA ARG A 288 -13.46 8.77 10.35
C ARG A 288 -14.90 9.18 10.05
N PHE A 289 -15.38 8.85 8.86
CA PHE A 289 -16.74 9.18 8.43
C PHE A 289 -17.77 8.55 9.37
N LEU A 290 -17.70 7.25 9.63
CA LEU A 290 -18.67 6.55 10.49
C LEU A 290 -18.60 7.00 11.96
N ALA A 291 -17.43 7.43 12.45
CA ALA A 291 -17.28 7.97 13.79
C ALA A 291 -18.00 9.32 13.98
N PHE A 292 -18.00 10.16 12.95
CA PHE A 292 -18.59 11.50 13.00
C PHE A 292 -20.00 11.59 12.42
N HIS A 293 -20.33 10.70 11.48
CA HIS A 293 -21.63 10.59 10.83
C HIS A 293 -22.16 9.15 10.93
N PRO A 294 -22.66 8.75 12.11
CA PRO A 294 -23.40 7.51 12.29
C PRO A 294 -24.40 7.25 11.17
N GLN A 295 -24.35 6.03 10.63
CA GLN A 295 -25.35 5.54 9.70
C GLN A 295 -26.34 4.67 10.46
N HIS A 296 -27.55 4.54 9.93
CA HIS A 296 -28.59 3.68 10.51
C HIS A 296 -29.02 2.64 9.47
N ASN A 297 -28.07 1.80 9.08
CA ASN A 297 -28.31 0.74 8.13
C ASN A 297 -29.09 -0.41 8.79
N SER A 298 -29.90 -1.13 8.01
CA SER A 298 -30.57 -2.32 8.53
C SER A 298 -29.54 -3.40 8.86
N LYS A 299 -29.76 -4.17 9.94
CA LYS A 299 -28.86 -5.27 10.34
C LYS A 299 -28.66 -6.31 9.23
N VAL A 300 -29.70 -6.56 8.43
CA VAL A 300 -29.64 -7.46 7.27
C VAL A 300 -28.68 -6.93 6.21
N PHE A 301 -28.72 -5.61 5.95
CA PHE A 301 -27.80 -4.96 5.02
C PHE A 301 -26.35 -5.05 5.51
N ILE A 302 -26.10 -4.79 6.79
CA ILE A 302 -24.75 -4.89 7.36
C ILE A 302 -24.23 -6.34 7.30
N LEU A 303 -25.07 -7.33 7.59
CA LEU A 303 -24.69 -8.75 7.47
C LEU A 303 -24.36 -9.14 6.03
N ALA A 304 -25.11 -8.65 5.05
CA ALA A 304 -24.82 -8.86 3.64
C ALA A 304 -23.48 -8.23 3.22
N ILE A 305 -23.16 -7.04 3.73
CA ILE A 305 -21.88 -6.38 3.50
C ILE A 305 -20.72 -7.16 4.14
N LEU A 306 -20.88 -7.66 5.36
CA LEU A 306 -19.88 -8.51 6.01
C LEU A 306 -19.66 -9.82 5.25
N ALA A 307 -20.72 -10.43 4.71
CA ALA A 307 -20.60 -11.59 3.84
C ALA A 307 -19.82 -11.27 2.55
N LEU A 308 -20.08 -10.10 1.95
CA LEU A 308 -19.34 -9.62 0.79
C LEU A 308 -17.85 -9.39 1.12
N ASN A 309 -17.55 -8.78 2.26
CA ASN A 309 -16.18 -8.60 2.75
C ASN A 309 -15.48 -9.95 2.93
N GLY A 310 -16.12 -10.90 3.62
CA GLY A 310 -15.58 -12.23 3.85
C GLY A 310 -15.36 -13.01 2.56
N PHE A 311 -16.23 -12.85 1.56
CA PHE A 311 -16.03 -13.42 0.24
C PHE A 311 -14.83 -12.79 -0.50
N GLY A 312 -14.70 -11.46 -0.45
CA GLY A 312 -13.52 -10.75 -0.98
C GLY A 312 -12.22 -11.22 -0.33
N TYR A 313 -12.21 -11.31 1.00
CA TYR A 313 -11.08 -11.82 1.78
C TYR A 313 -10.72 -13.27 1.40
N TYR A 314 -11.73 -14.13 1.25
CA TYR A 314 -11.53 -15.51 0.82
C TYR A 314 -10.83 -15.58 -0.55
N ILE A 315 -11.31 -14.83 -1.56
CA ILE A 315 -10.66 -14.78 -2.88
C ILE A 315 -9.23 -14.26 -2.75
N PHE A 316 -9.03 -13.16 -2.03
CA PHE A 316 -7.72 -12.53 -1.84
C PHE A 316 -6.71 -13.51 -1.23
N ARG A 317 -7.07 -14.15 -0.12
CA ARG A 317 -6.17 -15.03 0.63
C ARG A 317 -6.00 -16.39 -0.06
N ALA A 318 -7.07 -16.97 -0.60
CA ALA A 318 -6.99 -18.26 -1.29
C ALA A 318 -6.10 -18.17 -2.53
N SER A 319 -6.28 -17.13 -3.36
CA SER A 319 -5.47 -16.95 -4.57
C SER A 319 -3.99 -16.64 -4.27
N ASN A 320 -3.70 -15.83 -3.25
CA ASN A 320 -2.31 -15.58 -2.83
C ASN A 320 -1.65 -16.84 -2.25
N ASN A 321 -2.35 -17.62 -1.44
CA ASN A 321 -1.83 -18.88 -0.91
C ASN A 321 -1.57 -19.91 -2.02
N GLU A 322 -2.41 -19.95 -3.06
CA GLU A 322 -2.20 -20.80 -4.24
C GLU A 322 -0.91 -20.40 -4.98
N LYS A 323 -0.71 -19.10 -5.23
CA LYS A 323 0.52 -18.56 -5.84
C LYS A 323 1.76 -18.83 -4.99
N ASP A 324 1.68 -18.62 -3.67
CA ASP A 324 2.82 -18.83 -2.76
C ASP A 324 3.23 -20.31 -2.71
N LYS A 325 2.27 -21.22 -2.55
CA LYS A 325 2.51 -22.67 -2.60
C LYS A 325 3.14 -23.08 -3.93
N PHE A 326 2.66 -22.53 -5.05
CA PHE A 326 3.20 -22.82 -6.36
C PHE A 326 4.66 -22.36 -6.53
N ARG A 327 4.99 -21.15 -6.06
CA ARG A 327 6.35 -20.59 -6.15
C ARG A 327 7.36 -21.29 -5.23
N ARG A 328 6.93 -21.68 -4.02
CA ARG A 328 7.83 -22.32 -3.03
C ARG A 328 7.93 -23.83 -3.18
N HIS A 329 6.83 -24.50 -3.55
CA HIS A 329 6.73 -25.95 -3.59
C HIS A 329 5.91 -26.42 -4.82
N PRO A 330 6.47 -26.32 -6.05
CA PRO A 330 5.76 -26.61 -7.30
C PRO A 330 5.23 -28.06 -7.43
N GLY A 331 5.64 -28.98 -6.54
CA GLY A 331 5.16 -30.37 -6.46
C GLY A 331 4.28 -30.72 -5.27
N SER A 332 3.81 -29.73 -4.49
CA SER A 332 3.01 -29.97 -3.29
C SER A 332 1.64 -30.60 -3.60
N SER A 333 1.10 -31.41 -2.68
CA SER A 333 -0.15 -32.17 -2.88
C SER A 333 -1.36 -31.30 -3.22
N GLY A 334 -1.41 -30.06 -2.73
CA GLY A 334 -2.48 -29.10 -3.03
C GLY A 334 -2.42 -28.47 -4.42
N LEU A 335 -1.35 -28.73 -5.19
CA LEU A 335 -1.20 -28.30 -6.59
C LEU A 335 -1.32 -29.48 -7.57
N LYS A 336 -1.51 -30.71 -7.06
CA LYS A 336 -1.64 -31.91 -7.89
C LYS A 336 -2.89 -31.78 -8.75
N GLY A 337 -2.70 -31.71 -10.07
CA GLY A 337 -3.77 -31.58 -11.06
C GLY A 337 -3.95 -30.17 -11.62
N LEU A 338 -3.32 -29.14 -11.04
CA LEU A 338 -3.33 -27.81 -11.64
C LEU A 338 -2.41 -27.76 -12.85
N ARG A 339 -2.94 -27.28 -13.97
CA ARG A 339 -2.16 -27.09 -15.19
C ARG A 339 -1.23 -25.88 -15.06
N THR A 340 -0.03 -26.02 -15.59
CA THR A 340 0.99 -24.97 -15.62
C THR A 340 1.51 -24.79 -17.04
N LEU A 341 1.93 -23.58 -17.37
CA LEU A 341 2.74 -23.32 -18.56
C LEU A 341 4.20 -23.22 -18.13
N GLU A 342 5.04 -24.06 -18.73
CA GLU A 342 6.48 -23.92 -18.62
C GLU A 342 6.93 -22.63 -19.31
N THR A 343 7.85 -21.92 -18.68
CA THR A 343 8.44 -20.71 -19.26
C THR A 343 9.88 -20.96 -19.68
N PRO A 344 10.43 -20.16 -20.60
CA PRO A 344 11.82 -20.28 -21.03
C PRO A 344 12.83 -20.16 -19.87
N CYS A 345 12.44 -19.45 -18.80
CA CYS A 345 13.16 -19.43 -17.55
C CYS A 345 12.79 -20.71 -16.75
N GLN A 346 13.68 -21.71 -16.76
CA GLN A 346 13.53 -23.06 -16.15
C GLN A 346 13.05 -23.11 -14.67
N GLN A 347 12.80 -21.98 -14.01
CA GLN A 347 12.41 -21.86 -12.60
C GLN A 347 11.08 -21.11 -12.36
N SER A 348 10.38 -20.65 -13.40
CA SER A 348 9.16 -19.83 -13.21
C SER A 348 8.00 -20.27 -14.10
N GLY A 349 7.30 -21.36 -13.76
CA GLY A 349 6.06 -21.69 -14.47
C GLY A 349 4.97 -20.63 -14.26
N LEU A 350 3.93 -20.64 -15.09
CA LEU A 350 2.71 -19.85 -14.90
C LEU A 350 1.55 -20.79 -14.58
N LEU A 351 0.77 -20.47 -13.54
CA LEU A 351 -0.41 -21.24 -13.19
C LEU A 351 -1.55 -20.88 -14.15
N VAL A 352 -2.16 -21.87 -14.80
CA VAL A 352 -3.25 -21.68 -15.78
C VAL A 352 -4.54 -22.38 -15.35
N ASP A 353 -4.63 -22.69 -14.07
CA ASP A 353 -5.75 -23.38 -13.43
C ASP A 353 -5.99 -22.78 -12.04
N GLY A 354 -7.04 -23.22 -11.35
CA GLY A 354 -7.43 -22.64 -10.05
C GLY A 354 -7.85 -21.17 -10.18
N TRP A 355 -7.49 -20.35 -9.20
CA TRP A 355 -7.81 -18.91 -9.22
C TRP A 355 -7.12 -18.17 -10.36
N TRP A 356 -5.86 -18.53 -10.63
CA TRP A 356 -5.04 -17.90 -11.68
C TRP A 356 -5.34 -18.43 -13.09
N GLY A 357 -6.15 -19.49 -13.20
CA GLY A 357 -6.76 -19.94 -14.45
C GLY A 357 -8.07 -19.24 -14.78
N TRP A 358 -8.75 -18.69 -13.77
CA TRP A 358 -10.01 -17.95 -13.96
C TRP A 358 -9.78 -16.47 -14.26
N LEU A 359 -8.86 -15.84 -13.52
CA LEU A 359 -8.47 -14.45 -13.66
C LEU A 359 -6.95 -14.33 -13.64
N ARG A 360 -6.38 -13.33 -14.33
CA ARG A 360 -4.94 -13.04 -14.21
C ARG A 360 -4.59 -12.40 -12.87
N HIS A 361 -5.52 -11.69 -12.24
CA HIS A 361 -5.35 -11.03 -10.94
C HIS A 361 -6.55 -11.25 -9.99
N PRO A 362 -6.84 -12.50 -9.59
CA PRO A 362 -7.93 -12.81 -8.66
C PRO A 362 -7.75 -12.13 -7.30
N ASN A 363 -6.51 -11.98 -6.84
CA ASN A 363 -6.20 -11.27 -5.60
C ASN A 363 -6.66 -9.81 -5.65
N TYR A 364 -6.55 -9.13 -6.79
CA TYR A 364 -7.02 -7.74 -6.92
C TYR A 364 -8.54 -7.64 -6.90
N LEU A 365 -9.25 -8.65 -7.45
CA LEU A 365 -10.70 -8.72 -7.31
C LEU A 365 -11.11 -8.85 -5.83
N GLY A 366 -10.45 -9.74 -5.08
CA GLY A 366 -10.71 -9.90 -3.64
C GLY A 366 -10.49 -8.60 -2.87
N ASP A 367 -9.40 -7.90 -3.16
CA ASP A 367 -9.06 -6.61 -2.55
C ASP A 367 -10.09 -5.52 -2.87
N PHE A 368 -10.51 -5.42 -4.13
CA PHE A 368 -11.58 -4.51 -4.56
C PHE A 368 -12.92 -4.81 -3.86
N LEU A 369 -13.30 -6.09 -3.72
CA LEU A 369 -14.55 -6.45 -3.04
C LEU A 369 -14.53 -6.07 -1.55
N MET A 370 -13.37 -6.21 -0.87
CA MET A 370 -13.21 -5.74 0.49
C MET A 370 -13.36 -4.21 0.57
N ALA A 371 -12.64 -3.46 -0.27
CA ALA A 371 -12.76 -2.00 -0.34
C ALA A 371 -14.19 -1.51 -0.67
N PHE A 372 -14.86 -2.21 -1.57
CA PHE A 372 -16.25 -1.92 -1.92
C PHE A 372 -17.18 -2.15 -0.72
N SER A 373 -16.99 -3.26 0.00
CA SER A 373 -17.75 -3.54 1.22
C SER A 373 -17.57 -2.46 2.30
N TRP A 374 -16.35 -1.97 2.52
CA TRP A 374 -16.07 -0.88 3.47
C TRP A 374 -16.79 0.40 3.09
N THR A 375 -16.83 0.71 1.80
CA THR A 375 -17.53 1.88 1.27
C THR A 375 -19.05 1.75 1.43
N LEU A 376 -19.61 0.54 1.24
CA LEU A 376 -21.05 0.29 1.42
C LEU A 376 -21.51 0.47 2.87
N LEU A 377 -20.65 0.19 3.86
CA LEU A 377 -20.99 0.45 5.28
C LEU A 377 -21.24 1.94 5.55
N CYS A 378 -20.61 2.83 4.80
CA CYS A 378 -20.82 4.27 4.89
C CYS A 378 -22.13 4.76 4.26
N GLY A 379 -22.89 3.87 3.61
CA GLY A 379 -24.12 4.23 2.91
C GLY A 379 -23.87 5.05 1.63
N PHE A 380 -24.94 5.62 1.08
CA PHE A 380 -24.92 6.30 -0.23
C PHE A 380 -25.11 7.83 -0.15
N GLY A 381 -25.20 8.37 1.07
CA GLY A 381 -25.49 9.80 1.29
C GLY A 381 -24.30 10.73 1.04
N HIS A 382 -23.08 10.21 1.06
CA HIS A 382 -21.86 11.01 1.00
C HIS A 382 -20.83 10.40 0.05
N PHE A 383 -20.16 11.24 -0.74
CA PHE A 383 -19.17 10.80 -1.72
C PHE A 383 -17.76 10.65 -1.13
N VAL A 384 -17.45 11.28 0.01
CA VAL A 384 -16.11 11.26 0.60
C VAL A 384 -15.58 9.83 0.84
N PRO A 385 -16.37 8.89 1.40
CA PRO A 385 -15.91 7.49 1.54
C PRO A 385 -15.59 6.79 0.22
N CYS A 386 -16.24 7.20 -0.88
CA CYS A 386 -15.99 6.64 -2.21
C CYS A 386 -14.60 7.01 -2.76
N ILE A 387 -13.96 8.08 -2.26
CA ILE A 387 -12.65 8.52 -2.73
C ILE A 387 -11.61 7.41 -2.60
N TYR A 388 -11.62 6.67 -1.50
CA TYR A 388 -10.75 5.51 -1.32
C TYR A 388 -10.99 4.43 -2.38
N LEU A 389 -12.27 4.09 -2.64
CA LEU A 389 -12.63 3.07 -3.62
C LEU A 389 -12.19 3.47 -5.03
N PHE A 390 -12.38 4.73 -5.42
CA PHE A 390 -11.92 5.25 -6.70
C PHE A 390 -10.40 5.20 -6.81
N TYR A 391 -9.70 5.66 -5.78
CA TYR A 391 -8.25 5.57 -5.71
C TYR A 391 -7.77 4.12 -5.88
N LEU A 392 -8.28 3.19 -5.08
CA LEU A 392 -7.86 1.80 -5.12
C LEU A 392 -8.14 1.18 -6.49
N SER A 393 -9.31 1.46 -7.07
CA SER A 393 -9.65 0.97 -8.42
C SER A 393 -8.64 1.44 -9.46
N LEU A 394 -8.28 2.72 -9.46
CA LEU A 394 -7.28 3.28 -10.38
C LEU A 394 -5.89 2.70 -10.11
N ALA A 395 -5.50 2.56 -8.84
CA ALA A 395 -4.22 1.98 -8.44
C ALA A 395 -4.10 0.52 -8.88
N LEU A 396 -5.15 -0.30 -8.68
CA LEU A 396 -5.20 -1.69 -9.13
C LEU A 396 -5.15 -1.78 -10.66
N LEU A 397 -5.92 -0.96 -11.38
CA LEU A 397 -5.88 -0.91 -12.85
C LEU A 397 -4.48 -0.54 -13.36
N HIS A 398 -3.85 0.48 -12.77
CA HIS A 398 -2.48 0.85 -13.10
C HIS A 398 -1.49 -0.29 -12.80
N ARG A 399 -1.65 -0.96 -11.66
CA ARG A 399 -0.80 -2.09 -11.24
C ARG A 399 -0.94 -3.27 -12.19
N THR A 400 -2.16 -3.63 -12.62
CA THR A 400 -2.38 -4.71 -13.61
C THR A 400 -1.66 -4.44 -14.92
N LYS A 401 -1.68 -3.20 -15.43
CA LYS A 401 -0.99 -2.84 -16.67
C LYS A 401 0.54 -2.96 -16.53
N ARG A 402 1.08 -2.56 -15.39
CA ARG A 402 2.52 -2.66 -15.10
C ARG A 402 2.96 -4.11 -14.95
N ASP A 403 2.19 -4.92 -14.24
CA ASP A 403 2.42 -6.36 -14.10
C ASP A 403 2.34 -7.06 -15.46
N ASP A 404 1.35 -6.73 -16.31
CA ASP A 404 1.21 -7.29 -17.65
C ASP A 404 2.44 -6.99 -18.52
N LYS A 405 2.87 -5.72 -18.55
CA LYS A 405 4.06 -5.29 -19.32
C LYS A 405 5.33 -6.00 -18.84
N LYS A 406 5.52 -6.15 -17.52
CA LYS A 406 6.66 -6.88 -16.96
C LYS A 406 6.61 -8.37 -17.32
N CYS A 407 5.43 -8.98 -17.26
CA CYS A 407 5.24 -10.38 -17.61
C CYS A 407 5.42 -10.62 -19.12
N GLU A 408 5.01 -9.68 -19.98
CA GLU A 408 5.30 -9.69 -21.41
C GLU A 408 6.80 -9.66 -21.69
N GLN A 409 7.53 -8.73 -21.07
CA GLN A 409 8.98 -8.63 -21.24
C GLN A 409 9.71 -9.89 -20.75
N LYS A 410 9.26 -10.45 -19.62
CA LYS A 410 9.90 -11.61 -18.99
C LYS A 410 9.58 -12.94 -19.69
N TYR A 411 8.31 -13.20 -20.01
CA TYR A 411 7.86 -14.50 -20.50
C TYR A 411 7.55 -14.52 -22.00
N ARG A 412 7.53 -13.36 -22.68
CA ARG A 412 7.36 -13.21 -24.13
C ARG A 412 6.17 -14.00 -24.66
N GLU A 413 6.39 -14.92 -25.60
CA GLU A 413 5.33 -15.72 -26.23
C GLU A 413 4.52 -16.56 -25.24
N THR A 414 5.14 -17.05 -24.16
CA THR A 414 4.43 -17.81 -23.13
C THR A 414 3.39 -16.95 -22.43
N TRP A 415 3.66 -15.65 -22.25
CA TRP A 415 2.66 -14.72 -21.70
C TRP A 415 1.48 -14.51 -22.64
N LEU A 416 1.74 -14.38 -23.95
CA LEU A 416 0.66 -14.27 -24.94
C LEU A 416 -0.21 -15.53 -24.95
N LYS A 417 0.40 -16.72 -24.83
CA LYS A 417 -0.33 -17.97 -24.67
C LYS A 417 -1.16 -17.98 -23.38
N TYR A 418 -0.59 -17.50 -22.27
CA TYR A 418 -1.29 -17.37 -21.00
C TYR A 418 -2.52 -16.45 -21.11
N LYS A 419 -2.38 -15.27 -21.73
CA LYS A 419 -3.50 -14.34 -21.95
C LYS A 419 -4.63 -14.92 -22.81
N ARG A 420 -4.31 -15.80 -23.77
CA ARG A 420 -5.33 -16.51 -24.55
C ARG A 420 -6.09 -17.54 -23.72
N MET A 421 -5.42 -18.18 -22.77
CA MET A 421 -6.04 -19.17 -21.88
C MET A 421 -6.86 -18.51 -20.77
N VAL A 422 -6.36 -17.39 -20.23
CA VAL A 422 -6.98 -16.63 -19.14
C VAL A 422 -7.23 -15.21 -19.64
N PRO A 423 -8.33 -14.97 -20.39
CA PRO A 423 -8.56 -13.70 -21.08
C PRO A 423 -8.92 -12.55 -20.13
N TYR A 424 -9.53 -12.86 -18.99
CA TYR A 424 -9.98 -11.86 -18.01
C TYR A 424 -8.88 -11.48 -17.03
N CYS A 425 -8.72 -10.18 -16.82
CA CYS A 425 -7.71 -9.58 -15.97
C CYS A 425 -8.14 -9.62 -14.50
N MET A 426 -9.25 -8.98 -14.18
CA MET A 426 -9.69 -8.73 -12.81
C MET A 426 -11.19 -8.99 -12.63
N VAL A 427 -12.03 -8.64 -13.60
CA VAL A 427 -13.48 -8.83 -13.52
C VAL A 427 -13.90 -9.86 -14.56
N PRO A 428 -14.41 -11.03 -14.13
CA PRO A 428 -14.76 -12.10 -15.05
C PRO A 428 -15.82 -11.60 -16.04
N TYR A 429 -15.64 -11.92 -17.32
CA TYR A 429 -16.55 -11.54 -18.41
C TYR A 429 -16.66 -10.03 -18.68
N VAL A 430 -15.81 -9.18 -18.08
CA VAL A 430 -15.82 -7.72 -18.29
C VAL A 430 -14.44 -7.20 -18.65
N TYR A 431 -13.43 -7.44 -17.80
CA TYR A 431 -12.07 -6.92 -17.94
C TYR A 431 -11.07 -7.92 -17.41
#